data_AF-A0A7C5NA20-F1
#
_entry.id   AF-A0A7C5NA20-F1
#
_cell.length_a   1.000
_cell.length_b   1.000
_cell.length_c   1.000
_cell.angle_alpha   90.00
_cell.angle_beta   90.00
_cell.angle_gamma   90.00
#
_symmetry.space_group_name_H-M   'P 1'
#
loop_
_entity.id
_entity.type
_entity.pdbx_description
1 polymer ?
#
loop_
_entity_poly.entity_id
_entity_poly.type
_entity_poly.pdbx_seq_one_letter_code
_entity_poly.pdbx_strand_id
1 'polypeptide(L)'
;MIDAALLRPRMYFRDLEHLESSLRGHAWAFDQLGLVERGESFGPRFSEWLYKEKGSSGAAAGWAYAIRELAEVAGFDAEKLFNELVREFLSIWMDPEG
;
A
#
# COMPACT_ATOMS: atom_id res chain seq x y z
N MET A 1 -4.42 -10.52 -9.70
CA MET A 1 -5.85 -10.14 -9.53
C MET A 1 -6.03 -8.83 -8.76
N ILE A 2 -5.05 -8.43 -7.91
CA ILE A 2 -5.04 -7.18 -7.13
C ILE A 2 -4.63 -5.94 -7.96
N ASP A 3 -3.74 -6.09 -8.94
CA ASP A 3 -3.27 -4.99 -9.81
C ASP A 3 -4.41 -4.27 -10.52
N ALA A 4 -5.40 -5.04 -11.00
CA ALA A 4 -6.57 -4.51 -11.69
C ALA A 4 -7.54 -3.77 -10.74
N ALA A 5 -7.42 -3.95 -9.42
CA ALA A 5 -8.25 -3.26 -8.43
C ALA A 5 -7.56 -1.99 -7.90
N LEU A 6 -6.25 -2.03 -7.65
CA LEU A 6 -5.46 -0.88 -7.18
C LEU A 6 -5.18 0.14 -8.29
N LEU A 7 -5.06 -0.30 -9.55
CA LEU A 7 -4.78 0.57 -10.71
C LEU A 7 -6.05 0.98 -11.48
N ARG A 8 -7.24 0.75 -10.91
CA ARG A 8 -8.51 0.98 -11.62
C ARG A 8 -8.97 2.44 -11.48
N PRO A 9 -9.34 3.13 -12.58
CA PRO A 9 -9.90 4.48 -12.56
C PRO A 9 -11.33 4.59 -11.95
N ARG A 10 -11.77 3.61 -11.17
CA ARG A 10 -13.11 3.57 -10.54
C ARG A 10 -13.07 3.58 -9.00
N MET A 11 -11.90 3.43 -8.39
CA MET A 11 -11.77 3.61 -6.94
C MET A 11 -11.58 5.09 -6.66
N TYR A 12 -12.67 5.78 -6.33
CA TYR A 12 -12.61 7.18 -5.91
C TYR A 12 -12.11 7.25 -4.48
N PHE A 13 -10.86 7.66 -4.30
CA PHE A 13 -10.33 8.11 -3.02
C PHE A 13 -10.08 9.62 -3.11
N ARG A 14 -9.98 10.27 -1.94
CA ARG A 14 -9.77 11.73 -1.84
C ARG A 14 -8.30 12.06 -1.78
N ASP A 15 -7.58 11.24 -1.01
CA ASP A 15 -6.17 11.31 -0.68
C ASP A 15 -5.70 9.89 -0.31
N LEU A 16 -4.38 9.70 -0.17
CA LEU A 16 -3.80 8.39 0.13
C LEU A 16 -4.26 7.85 1.49
N GLU A 17 -4.50 8.73 2.47
CA GLU A 17 -5.02 8.37 3.79
C GLU A 17 -6.44 7.79 3.71
N HIS A 18 -7.31 8.34 2.85
CA HIS A 18 -8.63 7.79 2.58
C HIS A 18 -8.54 6.42 1.90
N LEU A 19 -7.60 6.23 0.95
CA LEU A 19 -7.35 4.94 0.33
C LEU A 19 -6.86 3.91 1.35
N GLU A 20 -5.89 4.28 2.20
CA GLU A 20 -5.37 3.43 3.27
C GLU A 20 -6.47 2.99 4.23
N SER A 21 -7.30 3.94 4.69
CA SER A 21 -8.44 3.64 5.56
C SER A 21 -9.43 2.68 4.90
N SER A 22 -9.73 2.90 3.61
CA SER A 22 -10.64 2.05 2.84
C SER A 22 -10.11 0.61 2.74
N LEU A 23 -8.83 0.43 2.40
CA LEU A 23 -8.21 -0.89 2.29
C LEU A 23 -8.09 -1.59 3.64
N ARG A 24 -7.83 -0.83 4.72
CA ARG A 24 -7.81 -1.35 6.09
C ARG A 24 -9.18 -1.89 6.51
N GLY A 25 -10.26 -1.20 6.15
CA GLY A 25 -11.62 -1.67 6.38
C GLY A 25 -11.92 -2.99 5.66
N HIS A 26 -11.51 -3.11 4.40
CA HIS A 26 -11.66 -4.36 3.64
C HIS A 26 -10.85 -5.50 4.25
N ALA A 27 -9.59 -5.25 4.61
CA ALA A 27 -8.75 -6.25 5.28
C ALA A 27 -9.40 -6.78 6.56
N TRP A 28 -10.00 -5.89 7.36
CA TRP A 28 -10.69 -6.31 8.59
C TRP A 28 -11.94 -7.13 8.31
N ALA A 29 -12.72 -6.79 7.28
CA ALA A 29 -13.88 -7.58 6.88
C ALA A 29 -13.48 -8.99 6.40
N PHE A 30 -12.41 -9.11 5.61
CA PHE A 30 -11.92 -10.41 5.14
C PHE A 30 -11.33 -11.27 6.26
N ASP A 31 -10.65 -10.66 7.22
CA ASP A 31 -10.14 -11.31 8.43
C ASP A 31 -11.27 -11.89 9.28
N GLN A 32 -12.33 -11.12 9.51
CA GLN A 32 -13.52 -11.59 10.24
C GLN A 32 -14.24 -12.76 9.53
N LEU A 33 -14.13 -12.84 8.21
CA LEU A 33 -14.68 -13.93 7.41
C LEU A 33 -13.71 -15.13 7.29
N GLY A 34 -12.50 -15.05 7.85
CA GLY A 34 -11.48 -16.09 7.75
C GLY A 34 -10.95 -16.30 6.33
N LEU A 35 -11.10 -15.31 5.44
CA LEU A 35 -10.72 -15.40 4.03
C LEU A 35 -9.27 -14.99 3.79
N VAL A 36 -8.78 -14.02 4.56
CA VAL A 36 -7.41 -13.53 4.49
C VAL A 36 -6.98 -13.18 5.91
N GLU A 37 -5.88 -13.75 6.38
CA GLU A 37 -5.30 -13.35 7.67
C GLU A 37 -4.88 -11.88 7.61
N ARG A 38 -5.22 -11.10 8.63
CA ARG A 38 -4.94 -9.66 8.66
C ARG A 38 -3.47 -9.32 8.34
N GLY A 39 -2.51 -10.09 8.85
CA GLY A 39 -1.07 -9.91 8.64
C GLY A 39 -0.62 -10.13 7.19
N GLU A 40 -1.40 -10.89 6.43
CA GLU A 40 -1.14 -11.22 5.03
C GLU A 40 -1.85 -10.28 4.04
N SER A 41 -2.64 -9.33 4.56
CA SER A 41 -3.31 -8.35 3.71
C SER A 41 -2.32 -7.33 3.13
N PHE A 42 -2.74 -6.67 2.04
CA PHE A 42 -1.90 -5.70 1.31
C PHE A 42 -1.28 -4.65 2.23
N GLY A 43 -2.06 -4.03 3.14
CA GLY A 43 -1.61 -2.92 3.96
C GLY A 43 -0.37 -3.27 4.81
N PRO A 44 -0.44 -4.29 5.69
CA PRO A 44 0.70 -4.74 6.49
C PRO A 44 1.90 -5.18 5.65
N ARG A 45 1.70 -5.95 4.58
CA ARG A 45 2.80 -6.41 3.70
C ARG A 45 3.48 -5.24 2.99
N PHE A 46 2.71 -4.28 2.49
CA PHE A 46 3.24 -3.09 1.83
C PHE A 46 3.97 -2.16 2.80
N SER A 47 3.42 -1.94 4.01
CA SER A 47 4.09 -1.17 5.07
C SER A 47 5.40 -1.82 5.51
N GLU A 48 5.43 -3.15 5.66
CA GLU A 48 6.65 -3.89 6.00
C GLU A 48 7.72 -3.73 4.90
N TRP A 49 7.32 -3.87 3.64
CA TRP A 49 8.21 -3.67 2.49
C TRP A 49 8.74 -2.23 2.40
N LEU A 50 7.89 -1.21 2.58
CA LEU A 50 8.32 0.20 2.60
C LEU A 50 9.37 0.48 3.68
N TYR A 51 9.19 -0.09 4.86
CA TYR A 51 10.16 0.03 5.94
C TYR A 51 11.49 -0.63 5.57
N LYS A 52 11.46 -1.88 5.09
CA LYS A 52 12.66 -2.67 4.79
C LYS A 52 13.43 -2.16 3.57
N GLU A 53 12.73 -1.90 2.46
CA GLU A 53 13.36 -1.64 1.16
C GLU A 53 13.52 -0.15 0.86
N LYS A 54 12.64 0.71 1.40
CA LYS A 54 12.68 2.16 1.16
C LYS A 54 13.17 2.95 2.37
N GLY A 55 13.46 2.29 3.49
CA GLY A 55 13.97 2.91 4.70
C GLY A 55 13.00 3.90 5.35
N SER A 56 11.69 3.77 5.07
CA SER A 56 10.70 4.72 5.58
C SER A 56 10.29 4.38 7.01
N SER A 57 10.80 5.16 7.97
CA SER A 57 10.41 5.08 9.39
C SER A 57 8.94 5.48 9.61
N GLY A 58 8.36 6.27 8.70
CA GLY A 58 6.95 6.66 8.72
C GLY A 58 5.96 5.49 8.53
N ALA A 59 6.42 4.31 8.09
CA ALA A 59 5.56 3.15 7.87
C ALA A 59 4.80 2.70 9.13
N ALA A 60 5.31 2.99 10.33
CA ALA A 60 4.62 2.73 11.59
C ALA A 60 3.35 3.58 11.79
N ALA A 61 3.29 4.76 11.18
CA ALA A 61 2.12 5.64 11.21
C ALA A 61 1.10 5.33 10.10
N GLY A 62 1.48 4.49 9.13
CA GLY A 62 0.69 4.15 7.95
C GLY A 62 1.49 4.35 6.67
N TRP A 63 1.19 3.55 5.64
CA TRP A 63 1.94 3.66 4.38
C TRP A 63 1.61 4.96 3.63
N ALA A 64 0.44 5.56 3.83
CA ALA A 64 0.12 6.85 3.20
C ALA A 64 1.04 7.97 3.73
N TYR A 65 1.23 8.00 5.05
CA TYR A 65 2.14 8.94 5.70
C TYR A 65 3.59 8.72 5.25
N ALA A 66 4.05 7.46 5.26
CA ALA A 66 5.38 7.07 4.79
C ALA A 66 5.67 7.56 3.36
N ILE A 67 4.72 7.43 2.44
CA ILE A 67 4.88 7.84 1.05
C ILE A 67 4.90 9.36 0.92
N ARG A 68 4.11 10.08 1.72
CA ARG A 68 4.15 11.55 1.72
C ARG A 68 5.49 12.07 2.18
N GLU A 69 6.08 11.50 3.23
CA GLU A 69 7.43 11.87 3.68
C GLU A 69 8.48 11.59 2.59
N LEU A 70 8.43 10.41 1.97
CA LEU A 70 9.33 10.06 0.87
C LEU A 70 9.17 11.02 -0.33
N ALA A 71 7.93 11.35 -0.68
CA ALA A 71 7.62 12.25 -1.79
C ALA A 71 8.12 13.68 -1.50
N GLU A 72 7.93 14.17 -0.28
CA GLU A 72 8.40 15.49 0.15
C GLU A 72 9.93 15.59 0.06
N VAL A 73 10.65 14.57 0.56
CA VAL A 73 12.13 14.51 0.49
C VAL A 73 12.61 14.45 -0.97
N ALA A 74 11.91 13.72 -1.84
CA ALA A 74 12.28 13.54 -3.23
C ALA A 74 11.78 14.66 -4.17
N GLY A 75 10.94 15.57 -3.68
CA GLY A 75 10.29 16.60 -4.50
C GLY A 75 9.31 16.04 -5.53
N PHE A 76 8.67 14.91 -5.22
CA PHE A 76 7.70 14.24 -6.09
C PHE A 76 6.26 14.44 -5.63
N ASP A 77 5.34 14.20 -6.56
CA ASP A 77 3.92 14.03 -6.24
C ASP A 77 3.70 12.69 -5.51
N ALA A 78 3.00 12.72 -4.37
CA ALA A 78 2.83 11.56 -3.52
C ALA A 78 1.98 10.46 -4.17
N GLU A 79 0.98 10.81 -4.98
CA GLU A 79 0.16 9.82 -5.69
C GLU A 79 0.95 9.15 -6.82
N LYS A 80 1.77 9.92 -7.53
CA LYS A 80 2.69 9.37 -8.53
C LYS A 80 3.68 8.41 -7.89
N LEU A 81 4.30 8.80 -6.78
CA LEU A 81 5.23 7.94 -6.04
C LEU A 81 4.53 6.68 -5.52
N PHE A 82 3.31 6.81 -4.99
CA PHE A 82 2.49 5.66 -4.60
C PHE A 82 2.29 4.67 -5.75
N ASN A 83 1.92 5.15 -6.93
CA ASN A 83 1.71 4.28 -8.09
C ASN A 83 2.99 3.54 -8.52
N GLU A 84 4.15 4.19 -8.45
CA GLU A 84 5.44 3.58 -8.76
C GLU A 84 5.80 2.51 -7.72
N LEU A 85 5.71 2.86 -6.43
CA LEU A 85 6.02 1.95 -5.31
C LEU A 85 5.08 0.75 -5.25
N VAL A 86 3.78 0.95 -5.53
CA VAL A 86 2.81 -0.15 -5.57
C VAL A 86 3.12 -1.10 -6.71
N ARG A 87 3.48 -0.60 -7.90
CA ARG A 87 3.86 -1.48 -9.03
C ARG A 87 5.10 -2.29 -8.71
N GLU A 88 6.10 -1.66 -8.11
CA GLU A 88 7.32 -2.34 -7.66
C GLU A 88 6.99 -3.42 -6.63
N PHE A 89 6.24 -3.08 -5.59
CA PHE A 89 5.83 -4.03 -4.56
C PHE A 89 5.02 -5.20 -5.12
N LEU A 90 4.05 -4.94 -6.00
CA LEU A 90 3.21 -5.99 -6.59
C LEU A 90 4.01 -6.95 -7.47
N SER A 91 5.08 -6.47 -8.13
CA SER A 91 5.97 -7.35 -8.91
C SER A 91 6.69 -8.37 -8.04
N ILE A 92 7.00 -8.03 -6.78
CA ILE A 92 7.65 -8.92 -5.81
C ILE A 92 6.61 -9.79 -5.10
N TRP A 93 5.50 -9.17 -4.69
CA TRP A 93 4.51 -9.85 -3.85
C TRP A 93 3.71 -10.91 -4.61
N MET A 94 3.53 -10.73 -5.92
CA MET A 94 2.82 -11.70 -6.77
C MET A 94 3.74 -12.69 -7.49
N ASP A 95 5.06 -12.49 -7.46
CA ASP A 95 6.05 -13.37 -8.11
C ASP A 95 7.13 -13.80 -7.11
N PRO A 96 6.89 -14.83 -6.28
CA PRO A 96 7.79 -15.22 -5.20
C PRO A 96 9.10 -15.90 -5.65
N GLU A 97 9.32 -16.10 -6.95
CA GLU A 97 10.57 -16.66 -7.51
C GLU A 97 11.45 -15.62 -8.25
N GLY A 98 11.11 -14.33 -8.20
CA GLY A 98 11.84 -13.21 -8.82
C GLY A 98 12.75 -12.44 -7.87
#